data_AF-A0A023AY27-F1
#
_entry.id   AF-A0A023AY27-F1
#
_cell.length_a   1.000
_cell.length_b   1.000
_cell.length_c   1.000
_cell.angle_alpha   90.00
_cell.angle_beta   90.00
_cell.angle_gamma   90.00
#
_symmetry.space_group_name_H-M   'P 1'
#
loop_
_entity.id
_entity.type
_entity.pdbx_description
1 polymer ?
#
loop_
_entity_poly.entity_id
_entity_poly.type
_entity_poly.pdbx_seq_one_letter_code
_entity_poly.pdbx_strand_id
1 'polypeptide(L)'
;MRGDCATGGQGVSPLLSVLTGVTFDVAGPGEELCGSLANERIVCDRRAGGGYGCPSPMPECTRLGFGKADRITPRLFLTIALQTVDLLAENEETLFSENQIHLVHDIHPVVKLDFARAKEYDGFQSVSDEAERVHMVQKVLSRVANEGRLTESKGGPRVSADILAPLKTAVKTMGELREALFKTYSGLEPSGDYKSFSWKGICRPMLDISQGQVTAKSTGTPVCSRCESGPVHSLPVWNGLMDATMFPQCTKWRDFVPADHRVPPNEWTVAAPGGGEFSPHALWPVRRTAGGTWADEASSMGPLVEEEAKKQGVKCSPFPWQSTWRPENPSESWPSSGTSEEAVSKAIKSDLDERAAFWRVVNLNDLLKSYRLSSEVVTQLEKDALKLVADAQTIDSCEHGRSWYIGSYPQVYVVLESSDHGKSNLRLATGPVCLTADSEKEARDRHKKFWDQVRVDAGCAN
;
A
#
# COMPACT_ATOMS: atom_id res chain seq x y z
N MET A 1 -37.32 -34.68 7.90
CA MET A 1 -37.35 -34.44 9.37
C MET A 1 -36.68 -33.11 9.60
N ARG A 2 -37.42 -32.14 10.15
CA ARG A 2 -36.94 -30.81 10.51
C ARG A 2 -36.16 -30.91 11.83
N GLY A 3 -35.05 -30.18 11.93
CA GLY A 3 -34.34 -29.90 13.17
C GLY A 3 -34.03 -28.41 13.22
N ASP A 4 -34.79 -27.70 14.05
CA ASP A 4 -34.60 -26.30 14.45
C ASP A 4 -33.45 -26.15 15.47
N CYS A 5 -33.03 -24.89 15.66
CA CYS A 5 -32.16 -24.31 16.70
C CYS A 5 -30.64 -24.37 16.43
N ALA A 6 -29.85 -23.29 16.53
CA ALA A 6 -29.98 -22.13 17.41
C ALA A 6 -29.41 -20.83 16.80
N THR A 7 -30.20 -19.77 16.87
CA THR A 7 -29.77 -18.37 16.84
C THR A 7 -29.02 -18.05 18.14
N GLY A 8 -27.70 -17.98 18.07
CA GLY A 8 -26.83 -17.50 19.15
C GLY A 8 -26.11 -16.23 18.71
N GLY A 9 -26.84 -15.12 18.59
CA GLY A 9 -26.22 -13.80 18.46
C GLY A 9 -25.50 -13.44 19.75
N GLN A 10 -24.21 -13.74 19.83
CA GLN A 10 -23.34 -13.06 20.79
C GLN A 10 -23.16 -11.62 20.32
N GLY A 11 -24.08 -10.77 20.75
CA GLY A 11 -23.85 -9.33 20.76
C GLY A 11 -22.64 -9.06 21.65
N VAL A 12 -21.48 -8.83 21.04
CA VAL A 12 -20.32 -8.29 21.73
C VAL A 12 -20.72 -6.93 22.27
N SER A 13 -20.65 -6.79 23.60
CA SER A 13 -21.09 -5.58 24.30
C SER A 13 -20.37 -4.33 23.77
N PRO A 14 -21.08 -3.25 23.38
CA PRO A 14 -20.47 -1.99 22.93
C PRO A 14 -19.54 -1.33 23.96
N LEU A 15 -19.64 -1.76 25.23
CA LEU A 15 -18.89 -1.19 26.35
C LEU A 15 -17.39 -1.50 26.34
N LEU A 16 -16.94 -2.60 25.71
CA LEU A 16 -15.51 -2.94 25.67
C LEU A 16 -14.73 -2.15 24.61
N SER A 17 -15.38 -1.69 23.55
CA SER A 17 -14.75 -0.82 22.52
C SER A 17 -14.54 0.63 22.99
N VAL A 18 -15.12 1.03 24.13
CA VAL A 18 -15.08 2.41 24.65
C VAL A 18 -13.91 2.64 25.61
N LEU A 19 -13.27 1.58 26.12
CA LEU A 19 -12.28 1.67 27.19
C LEU A 19 -10.81 1.65 26.73
N THR A 20 -10.53 1.23 25.49
CA THR A 20 -9.17 1.26 24.95
C THR A 20 -9.07 2.35 23.89
N GLY A 21 -8.27 3.37 24.16
CA GLY A 21 -7.97 4.41 23.19
C GLY A 21 -7.31 3.83 21.95
N VAL A 22 -7.84 4.16 20.79
CA VAL A 22 -7.36 3.60 19.53
C VAL A 22 -6.31 4.54 18.94
N THR A 23 -5.08 4.04 18.76
CA THR A 23 -4.02 4.77 18.03
C THR A 23 -4.01 4.33 16.57
N PHE A 24 -4.05 5.29 15.65
CA PHE A 24 -4.10 5.02 14.21
C PHE A 24 -2.72 5.15 13.54
N ASP A 25 -1.68 4.47 14.03
CA ASP A 25 -0.39 4.17 13.34
C ASP A 25 0.45 3.24 14.24
N VAL A 26 1.25 2.38 13.61
CA VAL A 26 2.33 1.56 14.15
C VAL A 26 3.56 1.87 13.30
N ALA A 27 4.25 2.94 13.64
CA ALA A 27 5.53 3.33 13.03
C ALA A 27 6.72 2.88 13.89
N GLY A 28 6.50 2.60 15.18
CA GLY A 28 7.54 2.21 16.14
C GLY A 28 7.48 0.75 16.59
N PRO A 29 8.61 0.15 17.00
CA PRO A 29 8.61 -1.11 17.75
C PRO A 29 7.74 -0.99 19.02
N GLY A 30 6.75 -1.88 19.16
CA GLY A 30 5.90 -1.97 20.36
C GLY A 30 4.56 -1.21 20.32
N GLU A 31 4.16 -0.64 19.18
CA GLU A 31 2.80 -0.08 19.02
C GLU A 31 1.78 -1.18 18.65
N GLU A 32 0.57 -1.13 19.24
CA GLU A 32 -0.45 -2.18 19.11
C GLU A 32 -1.08 -2.17 17.72
N LEU A 33 -1.06 -3.34 17.08
CA LEU A 33 -1.56 -3.57 15.72
C LEU A 33 -3.07 -3.55 15.67
N CYS A 34 -3.63 -2.69 14.80
CA CYS A 34 -4.93 -2.86 14.13
C CYS A 34 -6.16 -3.17 15.03
N GLY A 35 -6.05 -3.06 16.37
CA GLY A 35 -7.18 -3.25 17.30
C GLY A 35 -8.29 -2.22 17.07
N SER A 36 -7.92 -1.06 16.55
CA SER A 36 -8.78 -0.03 15.93
C SER A 36 -9.82 -0.56 14.96
N LEU A 37 -9.41 -1.62 14.27
CA LEU A 37 -9.82 -1.99 12.93
C LEU A 37 -10.47 -3.37 12.89
N ALA A 38 -10.17 -4.21 13.88
CA ALA A 38 -10.96 -5.38 14.25
C ALA A 38 -12.46 -5.07 14.37
N ASN A 39 -12.79 -3.83 14.72
CA ASN A 39 -14.16 -3.34 14.82
C ASN A 39 -14.68 -2.67 13.52
N GLU A 40 -13.96 -2.76 12.38
CA GLU A 40 -14.29 -2.14 11.08
C GLU A 40 -14.44 -0.61 11.07
N ARG A 41 -13.82 0.09 12.03
CA ARG A 41 -14.16 1.49 12.34
C ARG A 41 -12.93 2.36 12.50
N ILE A 42 -12.04 2.45 11.49
CA ILE A 42 -10.83 3.29 11.57
C ILE A 42 -11.21 4.72 11.97
N VAL A 43 -12.29 5.24 11.39
CA VAL A 43 -12.69 6.62 11.65
C VAL A 43 -14.20 6.69 11.44
N CYS A 44 -14.93 5.91 12.22
CA CYS A 44 -16.36 6.19 12.32
C CYS A 44 -16.56 7.39 13.21
N ASP A 45 -17.56 8.21 12.91
CA ASP A 45 -18.08 9.22 13.82
C ASP A 45 -18.52 8.53 15.13
N ARG A 46 -17.57 8.35 16.05
CA ARG A 46 -17.71 7.65 17.34
C ARG A 46 -18.18 8.60 18.44
N ARG A 47 -18.56 9.83 18.09
CA ARG A 47 -19.12 10.79 19.03
C ARG A 47 -20.45 10.25 19.53
N ALA A 48 -20.59 10.18 20.86
CA ALA A 48 -21.81 9.70 21.50
C ALA A 48 -22.95 10.70 21.23
N GLY A 49 -23.84 10.36 20.31
CA GLY A 49 -24.87 11.25 19.76
C GLY A 49 -24.45 11.71 18.38
N GLY A 50 -25.01 11.08 17.33
CA GLY A 50 -24.80 11.53 15.96
C GLY A 50 -25.07 13.03 15.90
N GLY A 51 -24.08 13.80 15.43
CA GLY A 51 -24.06 15.26 15.58
C GLY A 51 -25.43 15.88 15.30
N TYR A 52 -26.08 16.40 16.35
CA TYR A 52 -27.28 17.20 16.19
C TYR A 52 -26.95 18.33 15.21
N GLY A 53 -27.81 18.53 14.21
CA GLY A 53 -27.61 19.55 13.18
C GLY A 53 -26.54 19.25 12.13
N CYS A 54 -26.30 17.97 11.82
CA CYS A 54 -25.45 17.56 10.70
C CYS A 54 -26.19 16.53 9.82
N PRO A 55 -26.14 16.65 8.48
CA PRO A 55 -26.75 15.67 7.59
C PRO A 55 -26.12 14.29 7.75
N SER A 56 -26.86 13.25 7.35
CA SER A 56 -26.32 11.88 7.29
C SER A 56 -25.06 11.82 6.43
N PRO A 57 -24.09 10.93 6.71
CA PRO A 57 -22.89 10.77 5.86
C PRO A 57 -23.23 10.61 4.37
N MET A 58 -22.32 11.01 3.48
CA MET A 58 -22.48 10.77 2.05
C MET A 58 -22.57 9.25 1.78
N PRO A 59 -23.25 8.81 0.69
CA PRO A 59 -23.26 7.40 0.31
C PRO A 59 -21.85 6.82 0.26
N GLU A 60 -21.68 5.61 0.80
CA GLU A 60 -20.40 4.89 0.87
C GLU A 60 -19.29 5.63 1.63
N CYS A 61 -19.64 6.61 2.46
CA CYS A 61 -18.66 7.36 3.27
C CYS A 61 -19.04 7.35 4.75
N THR A 62 -18.04 7.55 5.60
CA THR A 62 -18.24 7.92 7.01
C THR A 62 -17.69 9.32 7.28
N ARG A 63 -18.34 10.09 8.17
CA ARG A 63 -17.82 11.37 8.65
C ARG A 63 -16.58 11.15 9.54
N LEU A 64 -15.57 11.98 9.35
CA LEU A 64 -14.40 12.06 10.24
C LEU A 64 -14.86 12.49 11.64
N GLY A 65 -14.56 11.68 12.65
CA GLY A 65 -14.88 11.99 14.03
C GLY A 65 -14.12 11.10 15.00
N PHE A 66 -13.75 11.66 16.15
CA PHE A 66 -12.96 10.97 17.16
C PHE A 66 -13.76 10.80 18.45
N GLY A 67 -13.73 9.59 19.00
CA GLY A 67 -14.16 9.30 20.36
C GLY A 67 -13.16 9.84 21.39
N LYS A 68 -13.57 9.87 22.66
CA LYS A 68 -12.76 10.48 23.75
C LYS A 68 -11.35 9.88 23.89
N ALA A 69 -11.16 8.63 23.53
CA ALA A 69 -9.88 7.94 23.69
C ALA A 69 -9.13 7.75 22.36
N ASP A 70 -9.70 8.20 21.24
CA ASP A 70 -9.12 8.01 19.92
C ASP A 70 -7.90 8.93 19.70
N ARG A 71 -6.94 8.46 18.90
CA ARG A 71 -5.69 9.16 18.58
C ARG A 71 -5.35 9.04 17.10
N ILE A 72 -5.31 10.15 16.38
CA ILE A 72 -4.79 10.23 15.01
C ILE A 72 -3.28 10.43 15.04
N THR A 73 -2.62 9.89 14.03
CA THR A 73 -1.18 9.93 13.91
C THR A 73 -0.74 10.99 12.94
N PRO A 74 0.51 11.45 13.05
CA PRO A 74 1.07 12.47 12.16
C PRO A 74 0.80 12.23 10.69
N ARG A 75 1.07 11.00 10.22
CA ARG A 75 1.00 10.65 8.81
C ARG A 75 -0.44 10.58 8.32
N LEU A 76 -1.35 9.96 9.08
CA LEU A 76 -2.77 9.92 8.72
C LEU A 76 -3.38 11.33 8.70
N PHE A 77 -3.07 12.13 9.72
CA PHE A 77 -3.56 13.49 9.81
C PHE A 77 -3.12 14.33 8.60
N LEU A 78 -1.82 14.33 8.28
CA LEU A 78 -1.29 15.08 7.14
C LEU A 78 -1.84 14.56 5.80
N THR A 79 -2.09 13.25 5.68
CA THR A 79 -2.74 12.67 4.51
C THR A 79 -4.16 13.22 4.31
N ILE A 80 -4.98 13.20 5.38
CA ILE A 80 -6.33 13.77 5.35
C ILE A 80 -6.29 15.26 5.06
N ALA A 81 -5.39 16.00 5.72
CA ALA A 81 -5.23 17.44 5.54
C ALA A 81 -4.85 17.79 4.10
N LEU A 82 -3.87 17.10 3.51
CA LEU A 82 -3.43 17.34 2.13
C LEU A 82 -4.52 17.03 1.11
N GLN A 83 -5.22 15.90 1.23
CA GLN A 83 -6.34 15.59 0.33
C GLN A 83 -7.49 16.59 0.49
N THR A 84 -7.75 17.05 1.72
CA THR A 84 -8.76 18.10 1.99
C THR A 84 -8.41 19.41 1.27
N VAL A 85 -7.14 19.86 1.38
CA VAL A 85 -6.67 21.09 0.74
C VAL A 85 -6.66 20.95 -0.79
N ASP A 86 -6.28 19.79 -1.34
CA ASP A 86 -6.37 19.54 -2.77
C ASP A 86 -7.79 19.72 -3.29
N LEU A 87 -8.78 19.11 -2.63
CA LEU A 87 -10.19 19.23 -3.02
C LEU A 87 -10.71 20.67 -2.92
N LEU A 88 -10.22 21.47 -1.96
CA LEU A 88 -10.58 22.89 -1.81
C LEU A 88 -9.82 23.83 -2.74
N ALA A 89 -8.67 23.41 -3.27
CA ALA A 89 -7.99 24.13 -4.33
C ALA A 89 -8.71 23.90 -5.68
N GLU A 90 -9.28 22.71 -5.88
CA GLU A 90 -10.07 22.37 -7.06
C GLU A 90 -11.50 22.94 -7.03
N ASN A 91 -12.03 23.25 -5.83
CA ASN A 91 -13.39 23.77 -5.64
C ASN A 91 -13.35 25.04 -4.79
N GLU A 92 -13.93 26.15 -5.25
CA GLU A 92 -13.97 27.44 -4.52
C GLU A 92 -14.88 27.45 -3.27
N GLU A 93 -15.26 26.27 -2.78
CA GLU A 93 -16.15 26.06 -1.64
C GLU A 93 -15.46 26.32 -0.29
N THR A 94 -16.28 26.48 0.76
CA THR A 94 -15.81 26.78 2.13
C THR A 94 -15.85 25.54 3.03
N LEU A 95 -14.73 25.24 3.69
CA LEU A 95 -14.67 24.26 4.79
C LEU A 95 -14.79 24.98 6.13
N PHE A 96 -15.91 24.82 6.82
CA PHE A 96 -16.21 25.49 8.10
C PHE A 96 -16.46 24.49 9.25
N SER A 97 -16.70 23.22 8.92
CA SER A 97 -16.90 22.14 9.88
C SER A 97 -16.08 20.91 9.53
N GLU A 98 -15.50 20.27 10.54
CA GLU A 98 -14.88 18.94 10.41
C GLU A 98 -15.88 17.88 9.95
N ASN A 99 -17.18 18.10 10.16
CA ASN A 99 -18.25 17.18 9.72
C ASN A 99 -18.47 17.18 8.20
N GLN A 100 -17.86 18.14 7.48
CA GLN A 100 -17.82 18.13 6.01
C GLN A 100 -16.74 17.19 5.48
N ILE A 101 -15.77 16.76 6.32
CA ILE A 101 -14.71 15.84 5.93
C ILE A 101 -15.22 14.40 6.11
N HIS A 102 -15.40 13.70 4.99
CA HIS A 102 -15.86 12.31 4.98
C HIS A 102 -14.75 11.44 4.39
N LEU A 103 -14.73 10.18 4.80
CA LEU A 103 -13.81 9.16 4.32
C LEU A 103 -14.61 8.07 3.64
N VAL A 104 -14.22 7.66 2.43
CA VAL A 104 -14.86 6.56 1.71
C VAL A 104 -14.68 5.26 2.50
N HIS A 105 -15.70 4.40 2.54
CA HIS A 105 -15.64 3.04 3.07
C HIS A 105 -14.75 2.19 2.17
N ASP A 106 -13.44 2.35 2.33
CA ASP A 106 -12.46 1.59 1.58
C ASP A 106 -11.25 1.32 2.46
N ILE A 107 -10.42 0.39 2.02
CA ILE A 107 -9.09 0.13 2.56
C ILE A 107 -8.11 1.28 2.25
N HIS A 108 -8.58 2.50 2.01
CA HIS A 108 -7.79 3.69 1.71
C HIS A 108 -8.40 4.92 2.37
N PRO A 109 -7.61 5.83 2.98
CA PRO A 109 -8.13 7.10 3.48
C PRO A 109 -8.38 8.05 2.31
N VAL A 110 -9.47 7.83 1.56
CA VAL A 110 -9.90 8.75 0.49
C VAL A 110 -10.83 9.78 1.10
N VAL A 111 -10.40 11.03 1.12
CA VAL A 111 -11.22 12.15 1.58
C VAL A 111 -12.24 12.52 0.52
N LYS A 112 -13.48 12.75 0.95
CA LYS A 112 -14.51 13.48 0.20
C LYS A 112 -15.05 14.61 1.05
N LEU A 113 -15.37 15.74 0.41
CA LEU A 113 -15.94 16.90 1.06
C LEU A 113 -17.41 17.05 0.69
N ASP A 114 -18.28 17.16 1.69
CA ASP A 114 -19.71 17.34 1.47
C ASP A 114 -20.07 18.81 1.28
N PHE A 115 -19.83 19.32 0.07
CA PHE A 115 -20.22 20.68 -0.30
C PHE A 115 -21.70 20.79 -0.67
N ALA A 116 -22.26 19.74 -1.28
CA ALA A 116 -23.64 19.74 -1.78
C ALA A 116 -24.67 20.01 -0.67
N ARG A 117 -24.40 19.56 0.55
CA ARG A 117 -25.30 19.72 1.70
C ARG A 117 -24.78 20.71 2.73
N ALA A 118 -23.85 21.59 2.36
CA ALA A 118 -23.23 22.56 3.28
C ALA A 118 -24.26 23.35 4.12
N LYS A 119 -25.40 23.75 3.53
CA LYS A 119 -26.46 24.50 4.22
C LYS A 119 -27.21 23.70 5.30
N GLU A 120 -27.10 22.38 5.30
CA GLU A 120 -27.72 21.49 6.27
C GLU A 120 -26.85 21.33 7.54
N TYR A 121 -25.62 21.84 7.53
CA TYR A 121 -24.73 21.82 8.69
C TYR A 121 -24.97 23.03 9.60
N ASP A 122 -25.01 22.77 10.89
CA ASP A 122 -25.00 23.81 11.91
C ASP A 122 -23.80 24.75 11.75
N GLY A 123 -24.07 26.05 11.84
CA GLY A 123 -23.04 27.06 11.69
C GLY A 123 -22.53 27.22 10.25
N PHE A 124 -23.36 26.88 9.25
CA PHE A 124 -23.11 27.13 7.84
C PHE A 124 -22.51 28.52 7.62
N GLN A 125 -21.35 28.53 6.96
CA GLN A 125 -20.64 29.73 6.56
C GLN A 125 -20.17 29.54 5.12
N SER A 126 -20.29 30.61 4.34
CA SER A 126 -19.79 30.67 2.97
C SER A 126 -18.97 31.95 2.86
N VAL A 127 -17.74 31.78 2.39
CA VAL A 127 -16.77 32.85 2.27
C VAL A 127 -16.17 32.78 0.88
N SER A 128 -16.13 33.92 0.19
CA SER A 128 -15.55 34.05 -1.14
C SER A 128 -14.08 34.49 -1.12
N ASP A 129 -13.63 35.12 -0.03
CA ASP A 129 -12.25 35.56 0.13
C ASP A 129 -11.33 34.36 0.39
N GLU A 130 -10.26 34.22 -0.41
CA GLU A 130 -9.36 33.07 -0.31
C GLU A 130 -8.61 33.05 1.03
N ALA A 131 -8.12 34.19 1.51
CA ALA A 131 -7.36 34.23 2.76
C ALA A 131 -8.23 33.83 3.96
N GLU A 132 -9.49 34.24 3.98
CA GLU A 132 -10.45 33.82 5.01
C GLU A 132 -10.83 32.34 4.83
N ARG A 133 -11.03 31.83 3.61
CA ARG A 133 -11.18 30.37 3.36
C ARG A 133 -10.00 29.58 3.90
N VAL A 134 -8.77 30.04 3.66
CA VAL A 134 -7.53 29.46 4.20
C VAL A 134 -7.54 29.44 5.72
N HIS A 135 -7.90 30.57 6.34
CA HIS A 135 -8.00 30.65 7.79
C HIS A 135 -9.02 29.64 8.37
N MET A 136 -10.17 29.49 7.72
CA MET A 136 -11.19 28.53 8.13
C MET A 136 -10.71 27.08 8.00
N VAL A 137 -10.02 26.73 6.92
CA VAL A 137 -9.42 25.41 6.72
C VAL A 137 -8.38 25.11 7.80
N GLN A 138 -7.48 26.05 8.08
CA GLN A 138 -6.48 25.91 9.14
C GLN A 138 -7.15 25.70 10.51
N LYS A 139 -8.25 26.41 10.79
CA LYS A 139 -9.04 26.26 12.02
C LYS A 139 -9.70 24.88 12.11
N VAL A 140 -10.37 24.42 11.05
CA VAL A 140 -11.02 23.11 11.01
C VAL A 140 -10.00 21.99 11.17
N LEU A 141 -8.90 22.01 10.42
CA LEU A 141 -7.85 21.00 10.52
C LEU A 141 -7.14 21.02 11.88
N SER A 142 -7.00 22.19 12.50
CA SER A 142 -6.49 22.29 13.88
C SER A 142 -7.45 21.64 14.89
N ARG A 143 -8.77 21.77 14.71
CA ARG A 143 -9.76 21.04 15.53
C ARG A 143 -9.63 19.54 15.35
N VAL A 144 -9.56 19.07 14.10
CA VAL A 144 -9.34 17.65 13.77
C VAL A 144 -8.09 17.11 14.46
N ALA A 145 -6.97 17.82 14.40
CA ALA A 145 -5.72 17.38 15.05
C ALA A 145 -5.83 17.34 16.59
N ASN A 146 -6.52 18.30 17.19
CA ASN A 146 -6.74 18.36 18.64
C ASN A 146 -7.69 17.26 19.11
N GLU A 147 -8.80 17.04 18.42
CA GLU A 147 -9.76 15.97 18.72
C GLU A 147 -9.12 14.58 18.56
N GLY A 148 -8.28 14.41 17.53
CA GLY A 148 -7.44 13.24 17.35
C GLY A 148 -6.22 13.20 18.27
N ARG A 149 -6.08 14.11 19.26
CA ARG A 149 -5.01 14.10 20.27
C ARG A 149 -3.58 14.00 19.71
N LEU A 150 -3.33 14.62 18.55
CA LEU A 150 -2.04 14.53 17.85
C LEU A 150 -0.86 15.06 18.70
N THR A 151 -1.14 15.95 19.66
CA THR A 151 -0.17 16.52 20.61
C THR A 151 0.20 15.59 21.77
N GLU A 152 -0.52 14.48 21.96
CA GLU A 152 -0.28 13.51 23.04
C GLU A 152 0.51 12.26 22.58
N SER A 153 0.98 12.25 21.32
CA SER A 153 1.73 11.14 20.75
C SER A 153 3.10 10.97 21.42
N LYS A 154 3.53 9.70 21.57
CA LYS A 154 4.78 9.31 22.24
C LYS A 154 6.07 9.83 21.57
N GLY A 155 5.97 10.43 20.37
CA GLY A 155 7.08 11.05 19.63
C GLY A 155 7.66 12.34 20.25
N GLY A 156 7.13 12.77 21.39
CA GLY A 156 7.60 13.94 22.14
C GLY A 156 7.04 15.27 21.61
N PRO A 157 7.03 16.34 22.44
CA PRO A 157 6.35 17.60 22.13
C PRO A 157 6.80 18.31 20.84
N ARG A 158 8.03 18.03 20.37
CA ARG A 158 8.61 18.67 19.18
C ARG A 158 7.98 18.18 17.87
N VAL A 159 7.78 16.87 17.73
CA VAL A 159 7.21 16.28 16.51
C VAL A 159 5.81 16.83 16.26
N SER A 160 4.96 16.87 17.29
CA SER A 160 3.61 17.45 17.18
C SER A 160 3.61 18.95 16.89
N ALA A 161 4.60 19.71 17.37
CA ALA A 161 4.72 21.13 17.08
C ALA A 161 5.05 21.38 15.61
N ASP A 162 5.99 20.61 15.05
CA ASP A 162 6.40 20.72 13.65
C ASP A 162 5.25 20.34 12.70
N ILE A 163 4.47 19.31 13.06
CA ILE A 163 3.31 18.88 12.25
C ILE A 163 2.21 19.94 12.20
N LEU A 164 1.99 20.65 13.31
CA LEU A 164 0.95 21.67 13.42
C LEU A 164 1.41 23.05 12.98
N ALA A 165 2.70 23.26 12.72
CA ALA A 165 3.24 24.55 12.32
C ALA A 165 2.58 25.13 11.05
N PRO A 166 2.31 24.35 9.98
CA PRO A 166 1.59 24.85 8.79
C PRO A 166 0.17 25.37 9.09
N LEU A 167 -0.48 24.85 10.13
CA LEU A 167 -1.85 25.25 10.49
C LEU A 167 -1.89 26.48 11.39
N LYS A 168 -0.76 26.85 11.99
CA LYS A 168 -0.62 28.02 12.88
C LYS A 168 0.04 29.21 12.19
N THR A 169 0.74 28.96 11.09
CA THR A 169 1.41 30.00 10.31
C THR A 169 0.41 30.66 9.38
N ALA A 170 0.31 31.99 9.41
CA ALA A 170 -0.56 32.71 8.49
C ALA A 170 -0.08 32.51 7.04
N VAL A 171 -0.94 31.92 6.22
CA VAL A 171 -0.76 31.74 4.77
C VAL A 171 -1.95 32.37 4.06
N LYS A 172 -1.74 32.83 2.82
CA LYS A 172 -2.74 33.63 2.08
C LYS A 172 -3.53 32.82 1.07
N THR A 173 -2.99 31.72 0.58
CA THR A 173 -3.58 30.92 -0.50
C THR A 173 -3.67 29.44 -0.14
N MET A 174 -4.57 28.71 -0.79
CA MET A 174 -4.65 27.25 -0.66
C MET A 174 -3.34 26.58 -1.10
N GLY A 175 -2.68 27.14 -2.13
CA GLY A 175 -1.40 26.65 -2.63
C GLY A 175 -0.28 26.73 -1.60
N GLU A 176 -0.16 27.87 -0.90
CA GLU A 176 0.81 28.05 0.19
C GLU A 176 0.56 27.08 1.34
N LEU A 177 -0.71 26.90 1.74
CA LEU A 177 -1.08 25.94 2.78
C LEU A 177 -0.69 24.51 2.38
N ARG A 178 -1.02 24.14 1.13
CA ARG A 178 -0.71 22.83 0.56
C ARG A 178 0.80 22.56 0.57
N GLU A 179 1.60 23.50 0.07
CA GLU A 179 3.06 23.36 0.02
C GLU A 179 3.66 23.20 1.43
N ALA A 180 3.20 24.00 2.39
CA ALA A 180 3.64 23.90 3.78
C ALA A 180 3.31 22.54 4.40
N LEU A 181 2.07 22.05 4.21
CA LEU A 181 1.67 20.71 4.68
C LEU A 181 2.46 19.60 3.97
N PHE A 182 2.70 19.75 2.66
CA PHE A 182 3.40 18.75 1.86
C PHE A 182 4.88 18.65 2.25
N LYS A 183 5.52 19.78 2.55
CA LYS A 183 6.90 19.81 3.07
C LYS A 183 7.00 19.06 4.40
N THR A 184 6.05 19.29 5.31
CA THR A 184 5.98 18.57 6.59
C THR A 184 5.75 17.07 6.37
N TYR A 185 4.83 16.70 5.47
CA TYR A 185 4.58 15.30 5.11
C TYR A 185 5.81 14.63 4.51
N SER A 186 6.51 15.29 3.58
CA SER A 186 7.71 14.77 2.92
C SER A 186 8.86 14.52 3.90
N GLY A 187 8.90 15.25 5.02
CA GLY A 187 9.82 14.96 6.12
C GLY A 187 9.52 13.66 6.87
N LEU A 188 8.26 13.22 6.89
CA LEU A 188 7.81 11.96 7.51
C LEU A 188 7.70 10.79 6.52
N GLU A 189 7.51 11.09 5.24
CA GLU A 189 7.35 10.15 4.15
C GLU A 189 8.01 10.73 2.89
N PRO A 190 9.32 10.46 2.66
CA PRO A 190 10.10 11.06 1.58
C PRO A 190 9.55 10.79 0.17
N SER A 191 8.71 9.77 -0.01
CA SER A 191 8.04 9.53 -1.29
C SER A 191 7.07 10.66 -1.68
N GLY A 192 6.58 11.45 -0.71
CA GLY A 192 5.56 12.47 -0.93
C GLY A 192 4.21 11.89 -1.36
N ASP A 193 4.02 10.57 -1.32
CA ASP A 193 2.90 9.87 -1.93
C ASP A 193 1.69 9.80 -0.98
N TYR A 194 1.17 10.95 -0.55
CA TYR A 194 -0.01 11.04 0.33
C TYR A 194 -1.33 10.66 -0.37
N LYS A 195 -1.30 10.52 -1.70
CA LYS A 195 -2.42 10.00 -2.49
C LYS A 195 -2.33 8.50 -2.67
N SER A 196 -1.18 7.86 -2.39
CA SER A 196 -1.10 6.41 -2.48
C SER A 196 -2.16 5.77 -1.62
N PHE A 197 -2.80 4.81 -2.27
CA PHE A 197 -3.86 3.95 -1.79
C PHE A 197 -3.33 2.99 -0.70
N SER A 198 -2.63 3.49 0.32
CA SER A 198 -2.03 2.60 1.29
C SER A 198 -1.98 3.24 2.66
N TRP A 199 -2.54 2.52 3.63
CA TRP A 199 -2.45 2.81 5.04
C TRP A 199 -1.02 2.54 5.55
N LYS A 200 0.03 3.13 4.94
CA LYS A 200 1.44 2.96 5.38
C LYS A 200 1.56 3.47 6.81
N GLY A 201 1.51 2.52 7.74
CA GLY A 201 1.53 2.77 9.18
C GLY A 201 0.26 2.33 9.93
N ILE A 202 -0.91 2.22 9.31
CA ILE A 202 -2.16 2.17 10.10
C ILE A 202 -2.67 0.74 10.25
N CYS A 203 -2.86 0.00 9.16
CA CYS A 203 -3.09 -1.44 9.21
C CYS A 203 -2.71 -2.11 7.89
N ARG A 204 -1.60 -2.83 7.94
CA ARG A 204 -1.02 -3.61 6.86
C ARG A 204 -0.90 -5.06 7.37
N PRO A 205 -1.42 -6.07 6.66
CA PRO A 205 -1.24 -7.46 7.06
C PRO A 205 0.24 -7.77 7.13
N MET A 206 0.66 -8.47 8.19
CA MET A 206 2.03 -8.93 8.32
C MET A 206 2.17 -10.25 7.57
N LEU A 207 2.84 -10.23 6.43
CA LEU A 207 3.16 -11.45 5.70
C LEU A 207 4.31 -12.16 6.41
N ASP A 208 4.10 -13.43 6.70
CA ASP A 208 5.08 -14.32 7.33
C ASP A 208 5.05 -15.70 6.66
N ILE A 209 6.09 -16.49 6.89
CA ILE A 209 6.15 -17.88 6.43
C ILE A 209 5.82 -18.77 7.62
N SER A 210 4.66 -19.44 7.57
CA SER A 210 4.22 -20.37 8.60
C SER A 210 3.86 -21.71 7.96
N GLN A 211 4.40 -22.80 8.51
CA GLN A 211 4.15 -24.15 8.01
C GLN A 211 4.43 -24.34 6.50
N GLY A 212 5.38 -23.57 5.95
CA GLY A 212 5.72 -23.60 4.52
C GLY A 212 4.71 -22.88 3.63
N GLN A 213 3.88 -22.00 4.20
CA GLN A 213 2.94 -21.15 3.48
C GLN A 213 3.18 -19.69 3.83
N VAL A 214 2.99 -18.82 2.85
CA VAL A 214 2.82 -17.38 3.08
C VAL A 214 1.48 -17.18 3.75
N THR A 215 1.50 -16.59 4.94
CA THR A 215 0.32 -16.32 5.74
C THR A 215 0.31 -14.87 6.20
N ALA A 216 -0.88 -14.32 6.40
CA ALA A 216 -1.03 -13.17 7.29
C ALA A 216 -0.82 -13.66 8.74
N LYS A 217 0.11 -13.06 9.46
CA LYS A 217 0.43 -13.41 10.84
C LYS A 217 -0.48 -12.65 11.80
N SER A 218 -1.21 -13.38 12.65
CA SER A 218 -1.90 -12.77 13.79
C SER A 218 -0.91 -12.42 14.89
N THR A 219 -1.09 -11.26 15.51
CA THR A 219 -0.24 -10.79 16.61
C THR A 219 -0.84 -11.06 17.99
N GLY A 220 -1.81 -11.98 18.08
CA GLY A 220 -2.45 -12.37 19.34
C GLY A 220 -3.46 -11.33 19.87
N THR A 221 -3.63 -10.21 19.17
CA THR A 221 -4.63 -9.18 19.42
C THR A 221 -5.76 -9.28 18.39
N PRO A 222 -6.98 -8.81 18.70
CA PRO A 222 -8.03 -8.66 17.69
C PRO A 222 -7.51 -7.78 16.54
N VAL A 223 -7.66 -8.26 15.30
CA VAL A 223 -7.26 -7.58 14.07
C VAL A 223 -8.46 -7.48 13.12
N CYS A 224 -8.44 -6.57 12.13
CA CYS A 224 -9.49 -6.55 11.10
C CYS A 224 -9.49 -7.82 10.25
N SER A 225 -10.59 -8.04 9.53
CA SER A 225 -10.72 -9.10 8.54
C SER A 225 -9.53 -9.18 7.57
N ARG A 226 -9.01 -8.02 7.12
CA ARG A 226 -7.83 -7.97 6.24
C ARG A 226 -6.54 -8.45 6.91
N CYS A 227 -6.37 -8.27 8.22
CA CYS A 227 -5.16 -8.67 8.94
C CYS A 227 -5.31 -9.98 9.71
N GLU A 228 -6.49 -10.56 9.66
CA GLU A 228 -6.77 -11.86 10.25
C GLU A 228 -5.85 -12.92 9.67
N SER A 229 -5.40 -13.82 10.53
CA SER A 229 -4.46 -14.84 10.10
C SER A 229 -5.08 -15.79 9.08
N GLY A 230 -4.31 -16.15 8.07
CA GLY A 230 -4.74 -17.10 7.06
C GLY A 230 -3.75 -17.21 5.91
N PRO A 231 -3.91 -18.22 5.05
CA PRO A 231 -3.11 -18.38 3.85
C PRO A 231 -3.34 -17.21 2.89
N VAL A 232 -2.26 -16.73 2.28
CA VAL A 232 -2.29 -15.65 1.30
C VAL A 232 -2.28 -16.28 -0.09
N HIS A 233 -3.28 -15.97 -0.91
CA HIS A 233 -3.49 -16.55 -2.23
C HIS A 233 -3.21 -15.57 -3.38
N SER A 234 -3.26 -14.27 -3.09
CA SER A 234 -2.96 -13.19 -4.02
C SER A 234 -2.41 -11.96 -3.28
N LEU A 235 -1.87 -11.01 -4.03
CA LEU A 235 -1.37 -9.73 -3.57
C LEU A 235 -2.16 -8.62 -4.27
N PRO A 236 -3.39 -8.31 -3.82
CA PRO A 236 -4.25 -7.28 -4.40
C PRO A 236 -3.71 -5.87 -4.10
N VAL A 237 -2.56 -5.56 -4.70
CA VAL A 237 -1.81 -4.32 -4.53
C VAL A 237 -1.81 -3.57 -5.84
N TRP A 238 -2.18 -2.29 -5.77
CA TRP A 238 -2.08 -1.39 -6.89
C TRP A 238 -0.63 -1.16 -7.28
N ASN A 239 -0.27 -1.39 -8.55
CA ASN A 239 1.07 -1.20 -9.09
C ASN A 239 1.04 -1.00 -10.62
N GLY A 240 2.15 -0.55 -11.21
CA GLY A 240 2.25 -0.25 -12.66
C GLY A 240 1.96 -1.45 -13.58
N LEU A 241 2.30 -2.67 -13.16
CA LEU A 241 1.96 -3.91 -13.88
C LEU A 241 0.44 -4.08 -14.01
N MET A 242 -0.32 -3.63 -13.00
CA MET A 242 -1.79 -3.71 -12.98
C MET A 242 -2.43 -2.65 -13.87
N ASP A 243 -1.83 -1.46 -13.96
CA ASP A 243 -2.26 -0.44 -14.90
C ASP A 243 -2.13 -0.94 -16.35
N ALA A 244 -1.00 -1.56 -16.69
CA ALA A 244 -0.73 -2.08 -18.03
C ALA A 244 -1.68 -3.23 -18.43
N THR A 245 -1.99 -4.15 -17.51
CA THR A 245 -2.87 -5.32 -17.79
C THR A 245 -4.34 -4.95 -18.03
N MET A 246 -4.84 -3.87 -17.44
CA MET A 246 -6.29 -3.68 -17.22
C MET A 246 -6.87 -2.41 -17.86
N PHE A 247 -6.09 -1.35 -18.03
CA PHE A 247 -6.59 -0.06 -18.56
C PHE A 247 -7.27 -0.16 -19.95
N PRO A 248 -6.87 -1.06 -20.87
CA PRO A 248 -7.50 -1.09 -22.19
C PRO A 248 -8.91 -1.68 -22.24
N GLN A 249 -9.37 -2.43 -21.21
CA GLN A 249 -10.56 -3.29 -21.37
C GLN A 249 -11.60 -3.24 -20.24
N CYS A 250 -11.30 -2.67 -19.06
CA CYS A 250 -12.29 -2.64 -17.99
C CYS A 250 -12.20 -1.40 -17.08
N THR A 251 -13.30 -0.64 -16.99
CA THR A 251 -13.38 0.58 -16.17
C THR A 251 -13.50 0.31 -14.66
N LYS A 252 -13.66 -0.95 -14.22
CA LYS A 252 -13.86 -1.33 -12.81
C LYS A 252 -13.14 -2.62 -12.43
N TRP A 253 -11.82 -2.67 -12.62
CA TRP A 253 -10.98 -3.82 -12.26
C TRP A 253 -11.14 -4.28 -10.79
N ARG A 254 -11.51 -3.37 -9.87
CA ARG A 254 -11.76 -3.69 -8.45
C ARG A 254 -12.86 -4.71 -8.26
N ASP A 255 -13.73 -4.85 -9.25
CA ASP A 255 -14.79 -5.84 -9.26
C ASP A 255 -14.22 -7.25 -9.51
N PHE A 256 -13.00 -7.36 -10.05
CA PHE A 256 -12.40 -8.65 -10.45
C PHE A 256 -11.57 -9.32 -9.36
N VAL A 257 -10.88 -8.55 -8.53
CA VAL A 257 -10.02 -9.12 -7.49
C VAL A 257 -10.57 -8.79 -6.12
N PRO A 258 -10.88 -9.82 -5.30
CA PRO A 258 -11.24 -9.60 -3.92
C PRO A 258 -10.16 -8.79 -3.20
N ALA A 259 -10.57 -7.74 -2.49
CA ALA A 259 -9.65 -7.00 -1.62
C ALA A 259 -9.07 -7.88 -0.50
N ASP A 260 -9.75 -8.98 -0.16
CA ASP A 260 -9.28 -10.00 0.76
C ASP A 260 -8.29 -10.94 0.06
N HIS A 261 -7.01 -10.82 0.43
CA HIS A 261 -5.89 -11.59 -0.12
C HIS A 261 -5.95 -13.10 0.19
N ARG A 262 -6.89 -13.51 1.05
CA ARG A 262 -7.09 -14.91 1.46
C ARG A 262 -8.11 -15.63 0.59
N VAL A 263 -8.85 -14.93 -0.27
CA VAL A 263 -9.80 -15.58 -1.17
C VAL A 263 -9.01 -16.30 -2.26
N PRO A 264 -9.11 -17.64 -2.38
CA PRO A 264 -8.36 -18.39 -3.36
C PRO A 264 -8.92 -18.13 -4.78
N PRO A 265 -8.08 -18.23 -5.85
CA PRO A 265 -8.51 -17.85 -7.20
C PRO A 265 -9.73 -18.63 -7.71
N ASN A 266 -9.91 -19.88 -7.31
CA ASN A 266 -11.07 -20.70 -7.70
C ASN A 266 -12.40 -20.17 -7.13
N GLU A 267 -12.38 -19.30 -6.13
CA GLU A 267 -13.55 -18.66 -5.52
C GLU A 267 -13.78 -17.23 -6.04
N TRP A 268 -12.92 -16.73 -6.93
CA TRP A 268 -13.09 -15.42 -7.52
C TRP A 268 -14.28 -15.45 -8.48
N THR A 269 -15.34 -14.73 -8.11
CA THR A 269 -16.60 -14.65 -8.86
C THR A 269 -16.91 -13.19 -9.13
N VAL A 270 -17.10 -12.85 -10.40
CA VAL A 270 -17.28 -11.46 -10.85
C VAL A 270 -18.47 -11.40 -11.78
N ALA A 271 -19.44 -10.53 -11.49
CA ALA A 271 -20.58 -10.36 -12.36
C ALA A 271 -20.15 -9.81 -13.73
N ALA A 272 -20.54 -10.49 -14.81
CA ALA A 272 -20.23 -10.05 -16.17
C ALA A 272 -21.17 -8.91 -16.62
N PRO A 273 -20.70 -7.92 -17.41
CA PRO A 273 -21.54 -6.82 -17.91
C PRO A 273 -22.78 -7.26 -18.72
N GLY A 274 -22.75 -8.46 -19.31
CA GLY A 274 -23.86 -9.04 -20.09
C GLY A 274 -24.73 -10.05 -19.34
N GLY A 275 -24.57 -10.17 -18.02
CA GLY A 275 -25.14 -11.27 -17.21
C GLY A 275 -24.24 -12.51 -17.21
N GLY A 276 -24.23 -13.22 -16.09
CA GLY A 276 -23.33 -14.36 -15.82
C GLY A 276 -22.17 -14.01 -14.89
N GLU A 277 -21.26 -14.96 -14.68
CA GLU A 277 -20.11 -14.84 -13.77
C GLU A 277 -18.80 -15.15 -14.51
N PHE A 278 -17.79 -14.33 -14.31
CA PHE A 278 -16.41 -14.66 -14.66
C PHE A 278 -15.75 -15.37 -13.48
N SER A 279 -15.05 -16.46 -13.78
CA SER A 279 -14.15 -17.14 -12.86
C SER A 279 -12.79 -17.37 -13.53
N PRO A 280 -11.70 -17.51 -12.75
CA PRO A 280 -10.38 -17.77 -13.30
C PRO A 280 -10.27 -19.04 -14.15
N HIS A 281 -11.19 -20.00 -13.95
CA HIS A 281 -11.21 -21.29 -14.65
C HIS A 281 -12.08 -21.31 -15.92
N ALA A 282 -12.92 -20.31 -16.15
CA ALA A 282 -13.82 -20.26 -17.31
C ALA A 282 -13.39 -19.18 -18.31
N LEU A 283 -13.90 -17.96 -18.12
CA LEU A 283 -13.69 -16.82 -19.03
C LEU A 283 -13.01 -15.68 -18.29
N TRP A 284 -11.84 -15.94 -17.69
CA TRP A 284 -11.05 -14.90 -17.01
C TRP A 284 -10.49 -13.90 -18.01
N PRO A 285 -11.03 -12.66 -18.10
CA PRO A 285 -10.59 -11.71 -19.11
C PRO A 285 -9.12 -11.35 -18.87
N VAL A 286 -8.73 -11.24 -17.60
CA VAL A 286 -7.38 -10.88 -17.16
C VAL A 286 -6.32 -11.86 -17.68
N ARG A 287 -6.61 -13.17 -17.79
CA ARG A 287 -5.63 -14.14 -18.30
C ARG A 287 -5.26 -13.87 -19.76
N ARG A 288 -6.22 -13.37 -20.56
CA ARG A 288 -5.97 -13.03 -21.98
C ARG A 288 -5.25 -11.70 -22.12
N THR A 289 -5.52 -10.74 -21.22
CA THR A 289 -4.91 -9.41 -21.27
C THR A 289 -3.54 -9.35 -20.61
N ALA A 290 -3.19 -10.32 -19.75
CA ALA A 290 -1.90 -10.33 -19.07
C ALA A 290 -0.70 -10.60 -19.99
N GLY A 291 -0.90 -11.22 -21.15
CA GLY A 291 0.19 -11.50 -22.09
C GLY A 291 0.87 -10.22 -22.59
N GLY A 292 2.18 -10.12 -22.39
CA GLY A 292 3.00 -8.97 -22.76
C GLY A 292 3.22 -7.96 -21.62
N THR A 293 2.49 -8.08 -20.50
CA THR A 293 2.53 -7.06 -19.44
C THR A 293 3.90 -6.99 -18.77
N TRP A 294 4.52 -8.12 -18.50
CA TRP A 294 5.88 -8.14 -17.95
C TRP A 294 6.90 -7.58 -18.93
N ALA A 295 6.68 -7.74 -20.24
CA ALA A 295 7.56 -7.14 -21.24
C ALA A 295 7.46 -5.61 -21.23
N ASP A 296 6.24 -5.08 -21.13
CA ASP A 296 5.98 -3.64 -21.01
C ASP A 296 6.54 -3.08 -19.70
N GLU A 297 6.33 -3.77 -18.58
CA GLU A 297 6.86 -3.37 -17.27
C GLU A 297 8.39 -3.45 -17.21
N ALA A 298 9.00 -4.51 -17.76
CA ALA A 298 10.46 -4.60 -17.87
C ALA A 298 11.04 -3.45 -18.72
N SER A 299 10.28 -2.97 -19.70
CA SER A 299 10.68 -1.82 -20.54
C SER A 299 10.50 -0.49 -19.82
N SER A 300 9.43 -0.33 -19.02
CA SER A 300 9.16 0.87 -18.21
C SER A 300 10.15 1.03 -17.05
N MET A 301 10.65 -0.10 -16.52
CA MET A 301 11.61 -0.15 -15.42
C MET A 301 12.96 0.48 -15.77
N GLY A 302 13.47 0.27 -16.99
CA GLY A 302 14.81 0.72 -17.40
C GLY A 302 15.07 2.19 -17.11
N PRO A 303 14.24 3.12 -17.60
CA PRO A 303 14.35 4.55 -17.31
C PRO A 303 14.32 4.90 -15.81
N LEU A 304 13.53 4.19 -15.01
CA LEU A 304 13.44 4.40 -13.56
C LEU A 304 14.74 3.96 -12.85
N VAL A 305 15.31 2.83 -13.27
CA VAL A 305 16.60 2.34 -12.76
C VAL A 305 17.75 3.25 -13.19
N GLU A 306 17.70 3.80 -14.41
CA GLU A 306 18.67 4.81 -14.88
C GLU A 306 18.60 6.11 -14.08
N GLU A 307 17.39 6.59 -13.76
CA GLU A 307 17.21 7.76 -12.90
C GLU A 307 17.81 7.52 -11.51
N GLU A 308 17.58 6.34 -10.95
CA GLU A 308 18.13 5.96 -9.66
C GLU A 308 19.65 5.79 -9.71
N ALA A 309 20.19 5.25 -10.80
CA ALA A 309 21.63 5.19 -11.03
C ALA A 309 22.26 6.60 -10.99
N LYS A 310 21.62 7.59 -11.64
CA LYS A 310 22.04 9.00 -11.59
C LYS A 310 22.00 9.56 -10.18
N LYS A 311 20.92 9.32 -9.42
CA LYS A 311 20.78 9.77 -8.02
C LYS A 311 21.87 9.19 -7.11
N GLN A 312 22.23 7.92 -7.33
CA GLN A 312 23.23 7.21 -6.55
C GLN A 312 24.68 7.45 -7.01
N GLY A 313 24.87 8.14 -8.14
CA GLY A 313 26.19 8.37 -8.76
C GLY A 313 26.83 7.10 -9.31
N VAL A 314 26.03 6.15 -9.80
CA VAL A 314 26.46 4.86 -10.34
C VAL A 314 26.00 4.68 -11.78
N LYS A 315 26.38 3.55 -12.41
CA LYS A 315 25.91 3.16 -13.74
C LYS A 315 24.90 2.03 -13.62
N CYS A 316 24.11 1.82 -14.66
CA CYS A 316 23.38 0.58 -14.88
C CYS A 316 23.94 -0.14 -16.11
N SER A 317 23.67 -1.44 -16.22
CA SER A 317 23.97 -2.22 -17.41
C SER A 317 22.85 -3.24 -17.68
N PRO A 318 22.82 -3.83 -18.89
CA PRO A 318 21.99 -4.99 -19.16
C PRO A 318 22.25 -6.09 -18.13
N PHE A 319 21.19 -6.77 -17.71
CA PHE A 319 21.20 -7.87 -16.77
C PHE A 319 20.64 -9.12 -17.45
N PRO A 320 21.34 -10.29 -17.39
CA PRO A 320 20.92 -11.49 -18.11
C PRO A 320 19.52 -11.94 -17.71
N TRP A 321 18.66 -12.27 -18.68
CA TRP A 321 17.29 -12.73 -18.41
C TRP A 321 17.27 -13.99 -17.55
N GLN A 322 18.22 -14.91 -17.71
CA GLN A 322 18.32 -16.12 -16.88
C GLN A 322 18.44 -15.79 -15.38
N SER A 323 18.91 -14.58 -15.07
CA SER A 323 19.10 -14.07 -13.72
C SER A 323 18.02 -13.08 -13.28
N THR A 324 16.98 -12.84 -14.09
CA THR A 324 15.89 -11.94 -13.71
C THR A 324 14.80 -12.64 -12.89
N TRP A 325 14.58 -13.93 -13.14
CA TRP A 325 13.55 -14.71 -12.46
C TRP A 325 13.81 -16.20 -12.59
N ARG A 326 13.57 -16.95 -11.51
CA ARG A 326 13.62 -18.41 -11.50
C ARG A 326 12.60 -18.98 -10.52
N PRO A 327 11.56 -19.69 -11.02
CA PRO A 327 10.57 -20.32 -10.15
C PRO A 327 11.21 -21.43 -9.32
N GLU A 328 10.66 -21.72 -8.15
CA GLU A 328 11.12 -22.80 -7.28
C GLU A 328 10.98 -24.17 -7.95
N ASN A 329 9.87 -24.38 -8.64
CA ASN A 329 9.55 -25.58 -9.39
C ASN A 329 9.37 -25.22 -10.87
N PRO A 330 10.46 -25.09 -11.64
CA PRO A 330 10.38 -24.81 -13.06
C PRO A 330 9.64 -25.94 -13.79
N SER A 331 8.78 -25.58 -14.73
CA SER A 331 8.15 -26.55 -15.63
C SER A 331 9.19 -27.27 -16.48
N GLU A 332 8.83 -28.43 -17.05
CA GLU A 332 9.73 -29.17 -17.96
C GLU A 332 10.15 -28.33 -19.18
N SER A 333 9.35 -27.33 -19.56
CA SER A 333 9.64 -26.37 -20.63
C SER A 333 10.56 -25.22 -20.20
N TRP A 334 11.03 -25.19 -18.96
CA TRP A 334 11.90 -24.12 -18.49
C TRP A 334 13.25 -24.16 -19.21
N PRO A 335 13.80 -23.00 -19.62
CA PRO A 335 15.07 -22.94 -20.32
C PRO A 335 16.19 -23.64 -19.56
N SER A 336 16.92 -24.51 -20.25
CA SER A 336 18.12 -25.17 -19.73
C SER A 336 19.38 -24.35 -20.07
N SER A 337 20.50 -24.73 -19.46
CA SER A 337 21.82 -24.17 -19.75
C SER A 337 22.12 -24.23 -21.26
N GLY A 338 22.49 -23.10 -21.86
CA GLY A 338 22.77 -23.00 -23.30
C GLY A 338 21.56 -22.62 -24.17
N THR A 339 20.39 -22.42 -23.58
CA THR A 339 19.24 -21.82 -24.29
C THR A 339 19.57 -20.37 -24.68
N SER A 340 19.18 -19.95 -25.89
CA SER A 340 19.36 -18.57 -26.35
C SER A 340 18.64 -17.57 -25.45
N GLU A 341 19.23 -16.38 -25.26
CA GLU A 341 18.67 -15.28 -24.46
C GLU A 341 17.22 -14.94 -24.81
N GLU A 342 16.88 -14.94 -26.10
CA GLU A 342 15.53 -14.63 -26.58
C GLU A 342 14.50 -15.66 -26.09
N ALA A 343 14.82 -16.95 -26.20
CA ALA A 343 13.96 -18.02 -25.70
C ALA A 343 13.85 -18.00 -24.16
N VAL A 344 14.92 -17.66 -23.45
CA VAL A 344 14.88 -17.45 -22.00
C VAL A 344 13.97 -16.29 -21.62
N SER A 345 14.17 -15.14 -22.24
CA SER A 345 13.36 -13.94 -22.04
C SER A 345 11.88 -14.23 -22.28
N LYS A 346 11.56 -14.95 -23.37
CA LYS A 346 10.18 -15.33 -23.70
C LYS A 346 9.56 -16.24 -22.64
N ALA A 347 10.29 -17.24 -22.15
CA ALA A 347 9.79 -18.14 -21.11
C ALA A 347 9.53 -17.41 -19.79
N ILE A 348 10.45 -16.53 -19.37
CA ILE A 348 10.32 -15.74 -18.14
C ILE A 348 9.15 -14.76 -18.23
N LYS A 349 9.04 -14.03 -19.34
CA LYS A 349 7.90 -13.11 -19.58
C LYS A 349 6.57 -13.86 -19.49
N SER A 350 6.47 -15.01 -20.18
CA SER A 350 5.24 -15.81 -20.17
C SER A 350 4.87 -16.32 -18.77
N ASP A 351 5.84 -16.76 -17.97
CA ASP A 351 5.59 -17.25 -16.59
C ASP A 351 5.17 -16.11 -15.65
N LEU A 352 5.82 -14.95 -15.74
CA LEU A 352 5.46 -13.78 -14.93
C LEU A 352 4.12 -13.16 -15.36
N ASP A 353 3.80 -13.14 -16.66
CA ASP A 353 2.48 -12.75 -17.16
C ASP A 353 1.37 -13.67 -16.61
N GLU A 354 1.61 -14.99 -16.61
CA GLU A 354 0.66 -15.95 -16.04
C GLU A 354 0.41 -15.68 -14.55
N ARG A 355 1.47 -15.39 -13.78
CA ARG A 355 1.34 -15.06 -12.35
C ARG A 355 0.70 -13.71 -12.11
N ALA A 356 1.00 -12.72 -12.93
CA ALA A 356 0.39 -11.39 -12.89
C ALA A 356 -1.13 -11.47 -13.11
N ALA A 357 -1.60 -12.37 -13.98
CA ALA A 357 -3.03 -12.60 -14.20
C ALA A 357 -3.81 -13.03 -12.94
N PHE A 358 -3.11 -13.56 -11.93
CA PHE A 358 -3.64 -13.95 -10.63
C PHE A 358 -3.16 -13.04 -9.49
N TRP A 359 -2.63 -11.85 -9.81
CA TRP A 359 -2.20 -10.86 -8.84
C TRP A 359 -1.13 -11.40 -7.90
N ARG A 360 -0.19 -12.17 -8.46
CA ARG A 360 0.91 -12.77 -7.72
C ARG A 360 2.25 -12.10 -8.00
N VAL A 361 2.29 -11.04 -8.80
CA VAL A 361 3.49 -10.27 -9.10
C VAL A 361 3.23 -8.81 -8.73
N VAL A 362 4.12 -8.22 -7.93
CA VAL A 362 3.98 -6.86 -7.42
C VAL A 362 5.35 -6.22 -7.21
N ASN A 363 5.50 -4.92 -7.50
CA ASN A 363 6.71 -4.19 -7.13
C ASN A 363 6.88 -4.17 -5.60
N LEU A 364 8.10 -4.38 -5.09
CA LEU A 364 8.35 -4.45 -3.65
C LEU A 364 7.92 -3.18 -2.91
N ASN A 365 8.14 -1.99 -3.48
CA ASN A 365 7.71 -0.73 -2.85
C ASN A 365 6.19 -0.69 -2.67
N ASP A 366 5.44 -1.07 -3.70
CA ASP A 366 3.98 -1.10 -3.64
C ASP A 366 3.48 -2.20 -2.70
N LEU A 367 4.17 -3.33 -2.63
CA LEU A 367 3.89 -4.35 -1.63
C LEU A 367 4.07 -3.80 -0.22
N LEU A 368 5.18 -3.11 0.06
CA LEU A 368 5.48 -2.52 1.36
C LEU A 368 4.52 -1.39 1.74
N LYS A 369 3.95 -0.69 0.76
CA LYS A 369 2.83 0.24 0.99
C LYS A 369 1.62 -0.49 1.59
N SER A 370 1.30 -1.69 1.09
CA SER A 370 0.08 -2.44 1.45
C SER A 370 0.26 -3.49 2.56
N TYR A 371 1.47 -3.98 2.77
CA TYR A 371 1.81 -5.10 3.66
C TYR A 371 3.01 -4.77 4.54
N ARG A 372 3.08 -5.44 5.70
CA ARG A 372 4.32 -5.60 6.46
C ARG A 372 4.92 -6.94 6.09
N LEU A 373 6.24 -7.06 6.21
CA LEU A 373 6.92 -8.32 6.00
C LEU A 373 7.62 -8.72 7.29
N SER A 374 7.56 -10.00 7.66
CA SER A 374 8.38 -10.51 8.76
C SER A 374 9.87 -10.42 8.39
N SER A 375 10.73 -10.41 9.42
CA SER A 375 12.19 -10.45 9.21
C SER A 375 12.64 -11.68 8.41
N GLU A 376 11.94 -12.80 8.59
CA GLU A 376 12.18 -14.04 7.84
C GLU A 376 11.89 -13.85 6.35
N VAL A 377 10.73 -13.28 6.00
CA VAL A 377 10.37 -12.96 4.62
C VAL A 377 11.40 -12.03 3.98
N VAL A 378 11.77 -10.93 4.65
CA VAL A 378 12.74 -9.97 4.10
C VAL A 378 14.12 -10.62 3.90
N THR A 379 14.54 -11.46 4.83
CA THR A 379 15.80 -12.22 4.73
C THR A 379 15.77 -13.21 3.56
N GLN A 380 14.63 -13.86 3.32
CA GLN A 380 14.48 -14.76 2.18
C GLN A 380 14.54 -14.00 0.85
N LEU A 381 13.87 -12.85 0.74
CA LEU A 381 13.92 -12.02 -0.45
C LEU A 381 15.33 -11.47 -0.72
N GLU A 382 16.07 -11.06 0.32
CA GLU A 382 17.48 -10.65 0.18
C GLU A 382 18.37 -11.79 -0.32
N LYS A 383 18.18 -13.01 0.21
CA LYS A 383 18.89 -14.20 -0.28
C LYS A 383 18.60 -14.49 -1.75
N ASP A 384 17.35 -14.36 -2.17
CA ASP A 384 16.97 -14.52 -3.57
C ASP A 384 17.67 -13.46 -4.44
N ALA A 385 17.70 -12.20 -4.02
CA ALA A 385 18.40 -11.13 -4.73
C ALA A 385 19.91 -11.40 -4.86
N LEU A 386 20.57 -11.83 -3.79
CA LEU A 386 21.98 -12.21 -3.82
C LEU A 386 22.23 -13.38 -4.78
N LYS A 387 21.32 -14.37 -4.81
CA LYS A 387 21.41 -15.50 -5.73
C LYS A 387 21.28 -15.06 -7.19
N LEU A 388 20.31 -14.21 -7.52
CA LEU A 388 20.15 -13.68 -8.88
C LEU A 388 21.40 -12.90 -9.34
N VAL A 389 21.97 -12.08 -8.47
CA VAL A 389 23.23 -11.35 -8.75
C VAL A 389 24.40 -12.31 -8.95
N ALA A 390 24.54 -13.33 -8.10
CA ALA A 390 25.61 -14.33 -8.22
C ALA A 390 25.46 -15.14 -9.53
N ASP A 391 24.25 -15.60 -9.85
CA ASP A 391 23.97 -16.34 -11.08
C ASP A 391 24.31 -15.46 -12.31
N ALA A 392 23.97 -14.17 -12.30
CA ALA A 392 24.35 -13.24 -13.37
C ALA A 392 25.87 -13.14 -13.55
N GLN A 393 26.63 -13.01 -12.46
CA GLN A 393 28.10 -12.93 -12.48
C GLN A 393 28.75 -14.20 -13.05
N THR A 394 28.11 -15.36 -12.91
CA THR A 394 28.60 -16.61 -13.52
C THR A 394 28.34 -16.70 -15.01
N ILE A 395 27.30 -16.03 -15.51
CA ILE A 395 26.91 -16.04 -16.93
C ILE A 395 27.73 -15.02 -17.71
N ASP A 396 27.85 -13.82 -17.16
CA ASP A 396 28.55 -12.71 -17.80
C ASP A 396 29.34 -11.91 -16.74
N SER A 397 30.67 -11.89 -16.88
CA SER A 397 31.50 -11.05 -16.02
C SER A 397 31.30 -9.60 -16.45
N CYS A 398 30.54 -8.84 -15.66
CA CYS A 398 30.24 -7.43 -15.92
C CYS A 398 31.51 -6.67 -16.35
N GLU A 399 31.42 -5.92 -17.45
CA GLU A 399 32.58 -5.33 -18.09
C GLU A 399 33.44 -4.51 -17.11
N HIS A 400 34.76 -4.64 -17.22
CA HIS A 400 35.75 -3.80 -16.51
C HIS A 400 35.80 -3.97 -14.97
N GLY A 401 35.48 -5.15 -14.43
CA GLY A 401 35.61 -5.42 -12.99
C GLY A 401 34.52 -4.78 -12.12
N ARG A 402 33.43 -4.32 -12.77
CA ARG A 402 32.22 -3.87 -12.08
C ARG A 402 31.45 -5.05 -11.51
N SER A 403 30.58 -4.77 -10.56
CA SER A 403 29.73 -5.78 -9.94
C SER A 403 28.29 -5.30 -9.87
N TRP A 404 27.35 -6.16 -10.27
CA TRP A 404 25.92 -5.90 -10.16
C TRP A 404 25.46 -5.88 -8.71
N TYR A 405 24.45 -5.07 -8.43
CA TYR A 405 23.69 -5.14 -7.20
C TYR A 405 22.25 -4.71 -7.39
N ILE A 406 21.36 -5.32 -6.61
CA ILE A 406 19.99 -4.83 -6.42
C ILE A 406 20.06 -3.77 -5.32
N GLY A 407 19.69 -2.53 -5.65
CA GLY A 407 19.87 -1.38 -4.75
C GLY A 407 18.79 -0.32 -4.87
N SER A 408 17.66 -0.66 -5.49
CA SER A 408 16.55 0.27 -5.67
C SER A 408 15.23 -0.46 -5.83
N TYR A 409 14.15 0.19 -5.40
CA TYR A 409 12.80 -0.35 -5.50
C TYR A 409 12.31 -0.62 -6.93
N PRO A 410 12.61 0.21 -7.95
CA PRO A 410 12.20 -0.09 -9.32
C PRO A 410 12.74 -1.41 -9.84
N GLN A 411 13.88 -1.91 -9.34
CA GLN A 411 14.43 -3.20 -9.76
C GLN A 411 13.68 -4.41 -9.20
N VAL A 412 12.90 -4.26 -8.12
CA VAL A 412 12.52 -5.40 -7.27
C VAL A 412 11.04 -5.70 -7.31
N TYR A 413 10.72 -6.93 -7.69
CA TYR A 413 9.36 -7.47 -7.69
C TYR A 413 9.29 -8.69 -6.80
N VAL A 414 8.16 -8.85 -6.13
CA VAL A 414 7.85 -10.00 -5.30
C VAL A 414 6.84 -10.86 -6.03
N VAL A 415 7.13 -12.14 -6.11
CA VAL A 415 6.30 -13.16 -6.73
C VAL A 415 5.78 -14.12 -5.66
N LEU A 416 4.46 -14.18 -5.51
CA LEU A 416 3.80 -15.19 -4.67
C LEU A 416 3.72 -16.51 -5.44
N GLU A 417 4.57 -17.45 -5.08
CA GLU A 417 4.53 -18.82 -5.61
C GLU A 417 3.57 -19.68 -4.81
N SER A 418 2.86 -20.57 -5.50
CA SER A 418 2.06 -21.64 -4.89
C SER A 418 2.47 -22.95 -5.52
N SER A 419 2.63 -23.99 -4.70
CA SER A 419 2.91 -25.35 -5.13
C SER A 419 1.66 -26.23 -5.00
N ASP A 420 1.63 -27.33 -5.73
CA ASP A 420 0.52 -28.30 -5.71
C ASP A 420 0.31 -28.96 -4.34
N HIS A 421 1.30 -28.90 -3.45
CA HIS A 421 1.22 -29.42 -2.08
C HIS A 421 0.69 -28.40 -1.07
N GLY A 422 0.10 -27.31 -1.57
CA GLY A 422 -0.40 -26.23 -0.74
C GLY A 422 0.70 -25.37 -0.12
N LYS A 423 1.99 -25.61 -0.37
CA LYS A 423 3.05 -24.69 0.08
C LYS A 423 3.01 -23.42 -0.76
N SER A 424 3.32 -22.28 -0.16
CA SER A 424 3.48 -21.02 -0.86
C SER A 424 4.69 -20.26 -0.33
N ASN A 425 5.31 -19.46 -1.20
CA ASN A 425 6.50 -18.71 -0.87
C ASN A 425 6.49 -17.34 -1.56
N LEU A 426 7.18 -16.36 -0.96
CA LEU A 426 7.48 -15.09 -1.62
C LEU A 426 8.88 -15.16 -2.19
N ARG A 427 9.00 -15.00 -3.51
CA ARG A 427 10.27 -15.05 -4.23
C ARG A 427 10.55 -13.72 -4.90
N LEU A 428 11.82 -13.44 -5.15
CA LEU A 428 12.22 -12.19 -5.81
C LEU A 428 12.35 -12.37 -7.33
N ALA A 429 11.84 -11.39 -8.07
CA ALA A 429 12.10 -11.17 -9.48
C ALA A 429 12.68 -9.76 -9.70
N THR A 430 13.39 -9.56 -10.81
CA THR A 430 13.92 -8.26 -11.25
C THR A 430 13.72 -8.06 -12.74
N GLY A 431 13.93 -6.85 -13.25
CA GLY A 431 14.00 -6.60 -14.69
C GLY A 431 15.40 -6.79 -15.30
N PRO A 432 15.52 -6.66 -16.63
CA PRO A 432 16.75 -6.92 -17.40
C PRO A 432 17.76 -5.75 -17.36
N VAL A 433 17.61 -4.82 -16.41
CA VAL A 433 18.52 -3.68 -16.20
C VAL A 433 18.87 -3.65 -14.71
N CYS A 434 20.16 -3.61 -14.40
CA CYS A 434 20.64 -3.66 -13.03
C CYS A 434 21.69 -2.58 -12.75
N LEU A 435 21.75 -2.11 -11.50
CA LEU A 435 22.77 -1.17 -11.04
C LEU A 435 24.14 -1.87 -10.98
N THR A 436 25.19 -1.12 -11.28
CA THR A 436 26.59 -1.59 -11.25
C THR A 436 27.42 -0.67 -10.38
N ALA A 437 28.28 -1.24 -9.55
CA ALA A 437 29.28 -0.51 -8.77
C ALA A 437 30.69 -0.75 -9.33
N ASP A 438 31.65 0.11 -8.97
CA ASP A 438 33.02 0.03 -9.48
C ASP A 438 33.82 -1.12 -8.83
N SER A 439 33.28 -1.73 -7.78
CA SER A 439 33.87 -2.91 -7.14
C SER A 439 32.81 -3.82 -6.51
N GLU A 440 33.15 -5.09 -6.32
CA GLU A 440 32.32 -6.06 -5.59
C GLU A 440 32.05 -5.61 -4.14
N LYS A 441 33.02 -4.96 -3.49
CA LYS A 441 32.85 -4.42 -2.13
C LYS A 441 31.78 -3.33 -2.11
N GLU A 442 31.87 -2.37 -3.02
CA GLU A 442 30.89 -1.29 -3.11
C GLU A 442 29.48 -1.82 -3.46
N ALA A 443 29.39 -2.76 -4.40
CA ALA A 443 28.14 -3.43 -4.75
C ALA A 443 27.48 -4.07 -3.51
N ARG A 444 28.25 -4.81 -2.70
CA ARG A 444 27.77 -5.41 -1.44
C ARG A 444 27.31 -4.36 -0.43
N ASP A 445 28.09 -3.30 -0.23
CA ASP A 445 27.77 -2.25 0.75
C ASP A 445 26.46 -1.52 0.36
N ARG A 446 26.28 -1.23 -0.93
CA ARG A 446 25.05 -0.60 -1.46
C ARG A 446 23.84 -1.55 -1.41
N HIS A 447 24.03 -2.82 -1.75
CA HIS A 447 23.01 -3.85 -1.62
C HIS A 447 22.50 -3.95 -0.18
N LYS A 448 23.43 -4.07 0.77
CA LYS A 448 23.10 -4.13 2.20
C LYS A 448 22.32 -2.90 2.65
N LYS A 449 22.78 -1.70 2.26
CA LYS A 449 22.10 -0.44 2.59
C LYS A 449 20.65 -0.42 2.09
N PHE A 450 20.41 -0.91 0.87
CA PHE A 450 19.06 -1.01 0.32
C PHE A 450 18.19 -1.97 1.15
N TRP A 451 18.68 -3.17 1.49
CA TRP A 451 17.90 -4.12 2.29
C TRP A 451 17.68 -3.68 3.74
N ASP A 452 18.61 -2.92 4.32
CA ASP A 452 18.40 -2.27 5.61
C ASP A 452 17.24 -1.26 5.55
N GLN A 453 17.13 -0.50 4.45
CA GLN A 453 15.98 0.37 4.21
C GLN A 453 14.68 -0.44 4.01
N VAL A 454 14.72 -1.55 3.26
CA VAL A 454 13.58 -2.46 3.08
C VAL A 454 13.07 -2.99 4.43
N ARG A 455 13.97 -3.36 5.36
CA ARG A 455 13.58 -3.81 6.71
C ARG A 455 12.85 -2.72 7.50
N VAL A 456 13.29 -1.47 7.38
CA VAL A 456 12.62 -0.32 8.00
C VAL A 456 11.22 -0.14 7.40
N ASP A 457 11.11 -0.13 6.07
CA ASP A 457 9.83 0.07 5.38
C ASP A 457 8.83 -1.08 5.59
N ALA A 458 9.33 -2.31 5.71
CA ALA A 458 8.59 -3.51 6.10
C ALA A 458 8.10 -3.47 7.55
N GLY A 459 8.67 -2.60 8.38
CA GLY A 459 8.39 -2.53 9.81
C GLY A 459 8.92 -3.74 10.58
N CYS A 460 10.07 -4.29 10.17
CA CYS A 460 10.75 -5.41 10.84
C CYS A 460 12.18 -5.06 11.28
N ALA A 461 12.63 -3.81 11.10
CA ALA A 461 13.84 -3.30 11.74
C ALA A 461 13.60 -3.18 13.25
N ASN A 462 14.49 -3.77 14.05
CA ASN A 462 14.46 -3.74 15.52
C ASN A 462 15.06 -2.45 16.06
#